data_AF-A0A1H7RSY9-F1
#
_entry.id   AF-A0A1H7RSY9-F1
#
_cell.length_a   1.000
_cell.length_b   1.000
_cell.length_c   1.000
_cell.angle_alpha   90.00
_cell.angle_beta   90.00
_cell.angle_gamma   90.00
#
_symmetry.space_group_name_H-M   'P 1'
#
loop_
_entity.id
_entity.type
_entity.pdbx_description
1 polymer ?
#
loop_
_entity_poly.entity_id
_entity_poly.type
_entity_poly.pdbx_seq_one_letter_code
_entity_poly.pdbx_strand_id
1 'polypeptide(L)'
;QLVQREAPIFSFILLFLKANHEIWQDFVTDSGISYFRSLGWQVAGIDFSRAGVEQMNPDCAQFVQQGDVFRLLDARIAAGEKHDLVWLGNVLEHVLDPVGLLQSLRRLVSADGLLVVTVPNDGNAYHEALLESGQIPNRFWIAIPDHISYFTADSLKRTAAATGWQCLALQGDFPIDLYLAHEGSNYVADRSRGPAAHQARLGLERLIGMAGPDAANRFYASLAEVGLGRNITAYLRPQPESQPS
;
A
#
# COMPACT_ATOMS: atom_id res chain seq x y z
N GLN A 1 -1.27 -18.43 29.06
CA GLN A 1 -1.14 -19.24 27.84
C GLN A 1 -2.01 -18.59 26.77
N LEU A 2 -1.41 -17.70 25.98
CA LEU A 2 -2.07 -16.98 24.91
C LEU A 2 -2.08 -17.89 23.68
N VAL A 3 -3.29 -18.21 23.20
CA VAL A 3 -3.51 -18.94 21.96
C VAL A 3 -2.87 -18.15 20.83
N GLN A 4 -1.80 -18.70 20.24
CA GLN A 4 -1.30 -18.30 18.93
C GLN A 4 -2.44 -18.50 17.92
N ARG A 5 -3.22 -17.45 17.68
CA ARG A 5 -3.99 -17.36 16.44
C ARG A 5 -2.97 -17.13 15.34
N GLU A 6 -3.04 -17.95 14.31
CA GLU A 6 -2.31 -17.78 13.04
C GLU A 6 -2.42 -16.30 12.64
N ALA A 7 -1.30 -15.58 12.73
CA ALA A 7 -1.23 -14.23 12.21
C ALA A 7 -1.52 -14.35 10.71
N PRO A 8 -2.52 -13.62 10.16
CA PRO A 8 -2.68 -13.55 8.71
C PRO A 8 -1.33 -13.17 8.10
N ILE A 9 -0.95 -13.88 7.03
CA ILE A 9 0.29 -13.68 6.29
C ILE A 9 0.17 -12.35 5.52
N PHE A 10 0.22 -11.24 6.25
CA PHE A 10 0.43 -9.93 5.68
C PHE A 10 1.95 -9.78 5.50
N SER A 11 2.42 -9.81 4.25
CA SER A 11 3.79 -9.38 3.98
C SER A 11 3.79 -7.85 4.05
N PHE A 12 4.43 -7.34 5.09
CA PHE A 12 4.67 -5.92 5.30
C PHE A 12 5.95 -5.55 4.56
N ILE A 13 5.83 -5.47 3.23
CA ILE A 13 7.02 -5.42 2.39
C ILE A 13 7.38 -4.00 2.02
N LEU A 14 8.61 -3.64 2.36
CA LEU A 14 9.30 -2.48 1.82
C LEU A 14 10.33 -2.96 0.80
N LEU A 15 10.13 -2.64 -0.48
CA LEU A 15 11.04 -3.00 -1.55
C LEU A 15 11.87 -1.82 -2.02
N PHE A 16 13.12 -2.10 -2.36
CA PHE A 16 14.09 -1.19 -2.93
C PHE A 16 14.55 -1.74 -4.26
N LEU A 17 14.42 -0.93 -5.30
CA LEU A 17 14.55 -1.37 -6.68
C LEU A 17 15.50 -0.43 -7.42
N LYS A 18 16.44 -1.03 -8.16
CA LYS A 18 17.21 -0.32 -9.19
C LYS A 18 16.81 -0.85 -10.55
N ALA A 19 16.28 0.04 -11.38
CA ALA A 19 15.76 -0.31 -12.69
C ALA A 19 16.91 -0.39 -13.70
N ASN A 20 16.73 -1.24 -14.73
CA ASN A 20 17.65 -1.33 -15.86
C ASN A 20 17.18 -0.47 -17.06
N HIS A 21 16.08 0.28 -16.91
CA HIS A 21 15.48 1.20 -17.90
C HIS A 21 14.61 2.28 -17.20
N GLU A 22 14.06 3.23 -17.95
CA GLU A 22 13.20 4.30 -17.42
C GLU A 22 11.84 3.78 -16.90
N ILE A 23 11.49 4.11 -15.66
CA ILE A 23 10.33 3.55 -14.93
C ILE A 23 8.98 4.13 -15.40
N TRP A 24 8.96 5.29 -16.06
CA TRP A 24 7.73 6.07 -16.32
C TRP A 24 6.69 5.39 -17.22
N GLN A 25 7.05 4.30 -17.91
CA GLN A 25 6.14 3.57 -18.79
C GLN A 25 5.45 2.38 -18.10
N ASP A 26 5.91 2.01 -16.91
CA ASP A 26 5.38 0.86 -16.16
C ASP A 26 4.52 1.37 -14.99
N PHE A 27 3.20 1.36 -15.15
CA PHE A 27 2.30 1.39 -13.99
C PHE A 27 2.52 0.08 -13.23
N VAL A 28 3.38 0.14 -12.22
CA VAL A 28 3.69 -0.99 -11.36
C VAL A 28 2.44 -1.28 -10.51
N THR A 29 1.80 -2.40 -10.81
CA THR A 29 0.58 -2.88 -10.12
C THR A 29 0.83 -4.15 -9.30
N ASP A 30 2.03 -4.74 -9.42
CA ASP A 30 2.47 -5.92 -8.67
C ASP A 30 3.69 -5.56 -7.80
N SER A 31 3.60 -5.87 -6.51
CA SER A 31 4.64 -5.64 -5.50
C SER A 31 5.53 -6.87 -5.28
N GLY A 32 5.47 -7.87 -6.16
CA GLY A 32 6.23 -9.11 -5.99
C GLY A 32 7.72 -8.97 -6.30
N ILE A 33 8.59 -9.39 -5.36
CA ILE A 33 10.04 -9.53 -5.60
C ILE A 33 10.31 -10.36 -6.86
N SER A 34 9.57 -11.46 -7.06
CA SER A 34 9.72 -12.33 -8.23
C SER A 34 9.45 -11.60 -9.54
N TYR A 35 8.43 -10.74 -9.57
CA TYR A 35 8.06 -9.95 -10.75
C TYR A 35 9.20 -9.02 -11.17
N PHE A 36 9.68 -8.14 -10.28
CA PHE A 36 10.78 -7.22 -10.62
C PHE A 36 12.08 -7.94 -10.98
N ARG A 37 12.37 -9.07 -10.33
CA ARG A 37 13.53 -9.88 -10.70
C ARG A 37 13.40 -10.47 -12.09
N SER A 38 12.20 -10.88 -12.51
CA SER A 38 11.96 -11.37 -13.87
C SER A 38 12.22 -10.30 -14.94
N LEU A 39 12.10 -9.01 -14.57
CA LEU A 39 12.44 -7.86 -15.42
C LEU A 39 13.95 -7.53 -15.41
N GLY A 40 14.76 -8.27 -14.65
CA GLY A 40 16.19 -8.04 -14.51
C GLY A 40 16.57 -6.90 -13.57
N TRP A 41 15.63 -6.42 -12.73
CA TRP A 41 15.90 -5.37 -11.75
C TRP A 41 16.68 -5.92 -10.55
N GLN A 42 17.47 -5.04 -9.91
CA GLN A 42 18.07 -5.36 -8.62
C GLN A 42 17.05 -5.10 -7.53
N VAL A 43 16.75 -6.11 -6.73
CA VAL A 43 15.70 -6.06 -5.69
C VAL A 43 16.30 -6.35 -4.33
N ALA A 44 15.97 -5.51 -3.36
CA ALA A 44 16.17 -5.78 -1.95
C ALA A 44 14.90 -5.46 -1.17
N GLY A 45 14.55 -6.28 -0.18
CA GLY A 45 13.37 -6.12 0.66
C GLY A 45 13.72 -5.97 2.13
N ILE A 46 12.85 -5.31 2.88
CA ILE A 46 12.80 -5.31 4.33
C ILE A 46 11.43 -5.82 4.75
N ASP A 47 11.40 -6.73 5.73
CA ASP A 47 10.17 -7.18 6.38
C ASP A 47 10.44 -7.37 7.88
N PHE A 48 9.42 -7.18 8.71
CA PHE A 48 9.51 -7.48 10.15
C PHE A 48 9.59 -8.99 10.40
N SER A 49 8.97 -9.80 9.52
CA SER A 49 8.96 -11.26 9.59
C SER A 49 9.21 -11.88 8.21
N ARG A 50 10.27 -12.69 8.09
CA ARG A 50 10.56 -13.40 6.83
C ARG A 50 9.67 -14.64 6.60
N ALA A 51 8.87 -15.05 7.58
CA ALA A 51 8.09 -16.28 7.51
C ALA A 51 7.14 -16.35 6.31
N GLY A 52 6.46 -15.23 5.97
CA GLY A 52 5.56 -15.17 4.83
C GLY A 52 6.28 -15.37 3.50
N VAL A 53 7.43 -14.71 3.33
CA VAL A 53 8.26 -14.85 2.12
C VAL A 53 8.87 -16.25 2.05
N GLU A 54 9.36 -16.80 3.16
CA GLU A 54 9.91 -18.15 3.21
C GLU A 54 8.87 -19.23 2.88
N GLN A 55 7.62 -19.04 3.29
CA GLN A 55 6.53 -19.97 3.02
C GLN A 55 5.99 -19.87 1.59
N MET A 56 5.79 -18.65 1.07
CA MET A 56 5.15 -18.43 -0.24
C MET A 56 6.14 -18.36 -1.40
N ASN A 57 7.34 -17.82 -1.17
CA ASN A 57 8.35 -17.53 -2.19
C ASN A 57 9.77 -17.76 -1.63
N PRO A 58 10.15 -19.01 -1.27
CA PRO A 58 11.42 -19.30 -0.58
C PRO A 58 12.65 -18.80 -1.35
N ASP A 59 12.64 -18.87 -2.69
CA ASP A 59 13.73 -18.37 -3.53
C ASP A 59 13.93 -16.85 -3.43
N CYS A 60 12.88 -16.11 -3.02
CA CYS A 60 12.93 -14.67 -2.80
C CYS A 60 13.42 -14.30 -1.39
N ALA A 61 13.44 -15.23 -0.44
CA ALA A 61 13.77 -14.93 0.96
C ALA A 61 15.19 -14.37 1.12
N GLN A 62 16.13 -14.77 0.26
CA GLN A 62 17.51 -14.26 0.27
C GLN A 62 17.62 -12.75 -0.06
N PHE A 63 16.60 -12.16 -0.68
CA PHE A 63 16.57 -10.73 -1.00
C PHE A 63 15.91 -9.90 0.10
N VAL A 64 15.32 -10.54 1.12
CA VAL A 64 14.60 -9.85 2.20
C VAL A 64 15.42 -9.90 3.47
N GLN A 65 15.70 -8.72 4.01
CA GLN A 65 16.31 -8.57 5.33
C GLN A 65 15.22 -8.47 6.40
N GLN A 66 15.34 -9.28 7.45
CA GLN A 66 14.44 -9.19 8.60
C GLN A 66 14.97 -8.17 9.61
N GLY A 67 14.09 -7.32 10.14
CA GLY A 67 14.43 -6.50 11.30
C GLY A 67 13.52 -5.29 11.50
N ASP A 68 13.91 -4.46 12.47
CA ASP A 68 13.30 -3.15 12.68
C ASP A 68 13.53 -2.26 11.47
N VAL A 69 12.45 -1.71 10.91
CA VAL A 69 12.51 -0.93 9.67
C VAL A 69 13.41 0.29 9.81
N PHE A 70 13.30 1.07 10.90
CA PHE A 70 14.06 2.30 11.08
C PHE A 70 15.56 2.03 11.14
N ARG A 71 15.98 1.02 11.93
CA ARG A 71 17.38 0.62 12.01
C ARG A 71 17.95 0.20 10.66
N LEU A 72 17.17 -0.52 9.86
CA LEU A 72 17.61 -0.99 8.54
C LEU A 72 17.67 0.16 7.53
N LEU A 73 16.75 1.12 7.59
CA LEU A 73 16.81 2.35 6.78
C LEU A 73 18.04 3.18 7.14
N ASP A 74 18.33 3.38 8.43
CA ASP A 74 19.50 4.13 8.89
C ASP A 74 20.80 3.54 8.35
N ALA A 75 20.92 2.21 8.34
CA ALA A 75 22.09 1.53 7.78
C ALA A 75 22.26 1.79 6.28
N ARG A 76 21.18 1.71 5.49
CA ARG A 76 21.20 2.00 4.04
C ARG A 76 21.52 3.45 3.75
N ILE A 77 20.95 4.36 4.54
CA ILE A 77 21.22 5.80 4.47
C ILE A 77 22.69 6.09 4.76
N ALA A 78 23.26 5.48 5.81
CA ALA A 78 24.66 5.63 6.17
C ALA A 78 25.60 5.05 5.09
N ALA A 79 25.17 4.02 4.38
CA ALA A 79 25.88 3.47 3.22
C ALA A 79 25.74 4.33 1.94
N GLY A 80 24.96 5.41 1.97
CA GLY A 80 24.75 6.29 0.81
C GLY A 80 23.90 5.65 -0.29
N GLU A 81 23.07 4.66 0.03
CA GLU A 81 22.24 3.98 -0.95
C GLU A 81 21.19 4.90 -1.57
N LYS A 82 20.90 4.66 -2.85
CA LYS A 82 19.85 5.32 -3.64
C LYS A 82 19.14 4.31 -4.52
N HIS A 83 17.84 4.51 -4.71
CA HIS A 83 16.96 3.60 -5.44
C HIS A 83 16.04 4.35 -6.39
N ASP A 84 15.76 3.73 -7.54
CA ASP A 84 14.93 4.31 -8.59
C ASP A 84 13.45 4.11 -8.28
N LEU A 85 13.10 3.01 -7.60
CA LEU A 85 11.77 2.77 -7.06
C LEU A 85 11.86 2.21 -5.65
N VAL A 86 11.03 2.73 -4.76
CA VAL A 86 10.80 2.19 -3.42
C VAL A 86 9.32 1.90 -3.28
N TRP A 87 8.95 0.69 -2.88
CA TRP A 87 7.56 0.30 -2.68
C TRP A 87 7.30 0.04 -1.20
N LEU A 88 6.45 0.84 -0.58
CA LEU A 88 6.00 0.72 0.81
C LEU A 88 4.57 0.17 0.83
N GLY A 89 4.42 -1.15 0.92
CA GLY A 89 3.12 -1.81 0.83
C GLY A 89 2.57 -2.21 2.20
N ASN A 90 1.52 -1.53 2.65
CA ASN A 90 0.82 -1.79 3.92
C ASN A 90 1.76 -1.77 5.13
N VAL A 91 2.72 -0.84 5.18
CA VAL A 91 3.66 -0.70 6.32
C VAL A 91 3.39 0.58 7.11
N LEU A 92 2.94 1.63 6.43
CA LEU A 92 2.87 2.99 6.99
C LEU A 92 1.87 3.08 8.15
N GLU A 93 0.80 2.29 8.11
CA GLU A 93 -0.25 2.17 9.11
C GLU A 93 0.19 1.43 10.38
N HIS A 94 1.24 0.60 10.28
CA HIS A 94 1.74 -0.22 11.38
C HIS A 94 2.90 0.41 12.16
N VAL A 95 3.55 1.45 11.61
CA VAL A 95 4.69 2.10 12.28
C VAL A 95 4.24 3.16 13.29
N LEU A 96 5.03 3.33 14.35
CA LEU A 96 4.81 4.36 15.37
C LEU A 96 5.05 5.78 14.85
N ASP A 97 5.95 5.95 13.88
CA ASP A 97 6.32 7.24 13.30
C ASP A 97 6.23 7.21 11.76
N PRO A 98 5.01 7.31 11.19
CA PRO A 98 4.83 7.33 9.73
C PRO A 98 5.49 8.53 9.06
N VAL A 99 5.60 9.67 9.77
CA VAL A 99 6.22 10.89 9.27
C VAL A 99 7.74 10.69 9.13
N GLY A 100 8.39 10.19 10.20
CA GLY A 100 9.80 9.86 10.18
C GLY A 100 10.14 8.79 9.15
N LEU A 101 9.26 7.81 8.95
CA LEU A 101 9.43 6.79 7.90
C LEU A 101 9.48 7.44 6.51
N LEU A 102 8.49 8.28 6.17
CA LEU A 102 8.46 8.99 4.87
C LEU A 102 9.67 9.91 4.67
N GLN A 103 10.18 10.55 5.73
CA GLN A 103 11.40 11.36 5.68
C GLN A 103 12.65 10.50 5.43
N SER A 104 12.77 9.33 6.07
CA SER A 104 13.88 8.40 5.83
C SER A 104 13.86 7.84 4.41
N LEU A 105 12.68 7.48 3.89
CA LEU A 105 12.55 7.00 2.50
C LEU A 105 12.95 8.07 1.48
N ARG A 106 12.72 9.36 1.78
CA ARG A 106 13.13 10.46 0.89
C ARG A 106 14.63 10.51 0.71
N ARG A 107 15.38 10.11 1.74
CA ARG A 107 16.85 10.03 1.69
C ARG A 107 17.35 8.82 0.91
N LEU A 108 16.50 7.85 0.60
CA LEU A 108 16.85 6.61 -0.12
C LEU A 108 16.33 6.59 -1.57
N VAL A 109 15.34 7.39 -1.92
CA VAL A 109 14.88 7.53 -3.32
C VAL A 109 15.80 8.50 -4.08
N SER A 110 16.13 8.16 -5.32
CA SER A 110 16.89 9.04 -6.23
C SER A 110 16.05 10.27 -6.63
N ALA A 111 16.68 11.34 -7.15
CA ALA A 111 15.97 12.58 -7.47
C ALA A 111 14.83 12.37 -8.50
N ASP A 112 15.05 11.48 -9.48
CA ASP A 112 14.07 11.11 -10.50
C ASP A 112 13.29 9.82 -10.15
N GLY A 113 13.58 9.24 -8.99
CA GLY A 113 12.97 8.01 -8.51
C GLY A 113 11.57 8.20 -7.96
N LEU A 114 10.93 7.07 -7.68
CA LEU A 114 9.58 6.99 -7.17
C LEU A 114 9.51 6.30 -5.82
N LEU A 115 8.65 6.82 -4.94
CA LEU A 115 8.13 6.10 -3.80
C LEU A 115 6.67 5.74 -4.11
N VAL A 116 6.33 4.46 -4.06
CA VAL A 116 4.96 3.96 -4.16
C VAL A 116 4.50 3.54 -2.78
N VAL A 117 3.43 4.14 -2.28
CA VAL A 117 2.89 3.87 -0.94
C VAL A 117 1.50 3.30 -1.07
N THR A 118 1.28 2.08 -0.59
CA THR A 118 -0.06 1.49 -0.48
C THR A 118 -0.46 1.42 0.99
N VAL A 119 -1.65 1.92 1.31
CA VAL A 119 -2.25 1.85 2.65
C VAL A 119 -3.75 1.53 2.55
N PRO A 120 -4.33 0.94 3.60
CA PRO A 120 -5.78 0.88 3.76
C PRO A 120 -6.40 2.28 3.68
N ASN A 121 -7.52 2.40 2.94
CA ASN A 121 -8.31 3.64 2.85
C ASN A 121 -9.33 3.70 4.01
N ASP A 122 -8.84 3.55 5.23
CA ASP A 122 -9.65 3.39 6.43
C ASP A 122 -10.19 4.74 6.95
N GLY A 123 -11.41 4.74 7.49
CA GLY A 123 -12.07 5.97 7.97
C GLY A 123 -12.37 7.01 6.88
N ASN A 124 -12.51 6.58 5.62
CA ASN A 124 -12.94 7.46 4.53
C ASN A 124 -14.38 7.97 4.72
N ALA A 125 -14.79 8.96 3.92
CA ALA A 125 -16.11 9.59 4.04
C ALA A 125 -17.27 8.60 3.84
N TYR A 126 -17.09 7.58 3.00
CA TYR A 126 -18.11 6.55 2.77
C TYR A 126 -18.29 5.66 4.01
N HIS A 127 -17.20 5.27 4.67
CA HIS A 127 -17.23 4.55 5.94
C HIS A 127 -17.96 5.33 7.04
N GLU A 128 -17.66 6.61 7.22
CA GLU A 128 -18.34 7.44 8.22
C GLU A 128 -19.84 7.63 7.87
N ALA A 129 -20.20 7.80 6.60
CA ALA A 129 -21.61 7.91 6.18
C ALA A 129 -22.42 6.62 6.44
N LEU A 130 -21.82 5.44 6.22
CA LEU A 130 -22.46 4.16 6.55
C LEU A 130 -22.66 4.00 8.07
N LEU A 131 -21.73 4.52 8.88
CA LEU A 131 -21.85 4.49 10.33
C LEU A 131 -22.98 5.42 10.81
N GLU A 132 -23.01 6.65 10.31
CA GLU A 132 -24.02 7.66 10.65
C GLU A 132 -25.44 7.20 10.29
N SER A 133 -25.60 6.49 9.18
CA SER A 133 -26.87 5.92 8.72
C SER A 133 -27.24 4.58 9.39
N GLY A 134 -26.35 4.00 10.20
CA GLY A 134 -26.57 2.73 10.88
C GLY A 134 -26.46 1.49 10.00
N GLN A 135 -25.95 1.62 8.77
CA GLN A 135 -25.71 0.48 7.85
C GLN A 135 -24.54 -0.39 8.31
N ILE A 136 -23.62 0.15 9.10
CA ILE A 136 -22.57 -0.61 9.80
C ILE A 136 -22.66 -0.39 11.31
N PRO A 137 -22.31 -1.41 12.13
CA PRO A 137 -22.54 -1.35 13.57
C PRO A 137 -21.46 -0.57 14.34
N ASN A 138 -20.28 -0.36 13.76
CA ASN A 138 -19.14 0.30 14.39
C ASN A 138 -18.06 0.67 13.34
N ARG A 139 -17.02 1.38 13.78
CA ARG A 139 -15.79 1.64 13.01
C ARG A 139 -14.94 0.37 12.91
N PHE A 140 -15.40 -0.59 12.10
CA PHE A 140 -14.77 -1.90 11.94
C PHE A 140 -13.31 -1.84 11.43
N TRP A 141 -12.92 -0.72 10.82
CA TRP A 141 -11.57 -0.45 10.36
C TRP A 141 -10.59 -0.12 11.49
N ILE A 142 -11.04 0.21 12.70
CA ILE A 142 -10.13 0.41 13.84
C ILE A 142 -9.62 -0.96 14.30
N ALA A 143 -8.34 -1.23 14.03
CA ALA A 143 -7.72 -2.55 14.18
C ALA A 143 -6.53 -2.53 15.15
N ILE A 144 -6.69 -2.00 16.36
CA ILE A 144 -5.61 -1.97 17.38
C ILE A 144 -5.36 -3.39 17.93
N PRO A 145 -4.10 -3.83 18.14
CA PRO A 145 -2.85 -3.09 18.04
C PRO A 145 -2.18 -3.13 16.66
N ASP A 146 -2.84 -3.69 15.64
CA ASP A 146 -2.28 -3.89 14.32
C ASP A 146 -2.08 -2.56 13.58
N HIS A 147 -3.16 -1.79 13.37
CA HIS A 147 -3.09 -0.45 12.76
C HIS A 147 -3.00 0.63 13.85
N ILE A 148 -1.92 1.41 13.81
CA ILE A 148 -1.65 2.53 14.71
C ILE A 148 -2.06 3.85 14.06
N SER A 149 -1.88 3.96 12.74
CA SER A 149 -2.23 5.13 11.93
C SER A 149 -3.27 4.77 10.87
N TYR A 150 -4.16 5.70 10.52
CA TYR A 150 -5.22 5.50 9.53
C TYR A 150 -5.16 6.58 8.46
N PHE A 151 -5.30 6.19 7.20
CA PHE A 151 -5.14 7.07 6.05
C PHE A 151 -6.37 7.06 5.15
N THR A 152 -6.71 8.25 4.64
CA THR A 152 -7.58 8.44 3.49
C THR A 152 -6.75 8.99 2.34
N ALA A 153 -7.33 9.05 1.14
CA ALA A 153 -6.70 9.68 -0.02
C ALA A 153 -6.10 11.05 0.32
N ASP A 154 -6.86 11.87 1.05
CA ASP A 154 -6.46 13.22 1.40
C ASP A 154 -5.42 13.28 2.52
N SER A 155 -5.55 12.47 3.57
CA SER A 155 -4.56 12.50 4.64
C SER A 155 -3.23 11.92 4.18
N LEU A 156 -3.21 10.91 3.30
CA LEU A 156 -1.99 10.39 2.68
C LEU A 156 -1.30 11.45 1.83
N LYS A 157 -2.03 12.12 0.92
CA LYS A 157 -1.50 13.23 0.09
C LYS A 157 -0.91 14.35 0.95
N ARG A 158 -1.61 14.78 2.02
CA ARG A 158 -1.13 15.84 2.91
C ARG A 158 0.11 15.42 3.69
N THR A 159 0.14 14.20 4.22
CA THR A 159 1.29 13.67 4.97
C THR A 159 2.52 13.55 4.07
N ALA A 160 2.33 13.06 2.84
CA ALA A 160 3.36 13.00 1.82
C ALA A 160 3.91 14.40 1.51
N ALA A 161 3.04 15.38 1.24
CA ALA A 161 3.46 16.76 0.98
C ALA A 161 4.24 17.38 2.14
N ALA A 162 3.79 17.18 3.38
CA ALA A 162 4.46 17.67 4.59
C ALA A 162 5.83 17.03 4.83
N THR A 163 6.11 15.87 4.21
CA THR A 163 7.39 15.17 4.27
C THR A 163 8.22 15.33 3.00
N GLY A 164 7.87 16.34 2.18
CA GLY A 164 8.61 16.75 0.98
C GLY A 164 8.24 15.97 -0.29
N TRP A 165 7.22 15.12 -0.28
CA TRP A 165 6.85 14.36 -1.47
C TRP A 165 5.84 15.11 -2.34
N GLN A 166 5.99 14.99 -3.65
CA GLN A 166 4.98 15.38 -4.62
C GLN A 166 4.17 14.15 -4.99
N CYS A 167 2.85 14.19 -4.76
CA CYS A 167 1.95 13.14 -5.25
C CYS A 167 1.68 13.36 -6.74
N LEU A 168 2.10 12.42 -7.57
CA LEU A 168 1.93 12.44 -9.02
C LEU A 168 0.64 11.77 -9.46
N ALA A 169 0.28 10.67 -8.78
CA ALA A 169 -0.93 9.92 -9.04
C ALA A 169 -1.40 9.23 -7.76
N LEU A 170 -2.70 8.95 -7.72
CA LEU A 170 -3.34 8.16 -6.68
C LEU A 170 -4.28 7.17 -7.36
N GLN A 171 -4.27 5.91 -6.92
CA GLN A 171 -5.17 4.87 -7.40
C GLN A 171 -5.83 4.19 -6.21
N GLY A 172 -7.09 3.79 -6.35
CA GLY A 172 -7.75 2.87 -5.43
C GLY A 172 -7.61 1.44 -5.95
N ASP A 173 -7.85 0.46 -5.11
CA ASP A 173 -8.11 -0.90 -5.56
C ASP A 173 -9.62 -1.16 -5.69
N PHE A 174 -10.02 -2.42 -5.86
CA PHE A 174 -11.43 -2.77 -5.92
C PHE A 174 -12.16 -2.34 -4.63
N PRO A 175 -13.19 -1.48 -4.73
CA PRO A 175 -13.85 -0.89 -3.58
C PRO A 175 -14.87 -1.86 -2.98
N ILE A 176 -14.38 -2.96 -2.39
CA ILE A 176 -15.23 -4.04 -1.85
C ILE A 176 -16.20 -3.54 -0.77
N ASP A 177 -15.85 -2.46 -0.08
CA ASP A 177 -16.70 -1.84 0.94
C ASP A 177 -17.99 -1.23 0.37
N LEU A 178 -18.12 -1.05 -0.96
CA LEU A 178 -19.41 -0.69 -1.58
C LEU A 178 -20.52 -1.69 -1.23
N TYR A 179 -20.18 -2.95 -0.97
CA TYR A 179 -21.14 -3.97 -0.56
C TYR A 179 -21.74 -3.74 0.84
N LEU A 180 -21.13 -2.88 1.66
CA LEU A 180 -21.63 -2.58 3.01
C LEU A 180 -22.92 -1.75 3.00
N ALA A 181 -23.22 -1.02 1.92
CA ALA A 181 -24.46 -0.26 1.80
C ALA A 181 -25.73 -1.12 1.64
N HIS A 182 -25.59 -2.42 1.37
CA HIS A 182 -26.73 -3.30 1.11
C HIS A 182 -26.73 -4.50 2.07
N GLU A 183 -27.84 -4.70 2.79
CA GLU A 183 -27.98 -5.73 3.82
C GLU A 183 -27.64 -7.14 3.33
N GLY A 184 -27.99 -7.47 2.08
CA GLY A 184 -27.71 -8.78 1.48
C GLY A 184 -26.24 -9.03 1.13
N SER A 185 -25.37 -8.01 1.18
CA SER A 185 -23.94 -8.10 0.82
C SER A 185 -23.00 -7.57 1.90
N ASN A 186 -23.55 -7.00 2.98
CA ASN A 186 -22.77 -6.39 4.05
C ASN A 186 -22.06 -7.45 4.90
N TYR A 187 -20.80 -7.72 4.56
CA TYR A 187 -19.96 -8.72 5.22
C TYR A 187 -19.41 -8.26 6.59
N VAL A 188 -19.55 -6.98 6.93
CA VAL A 188 -19.20 -6.44 8.25
C VAL A 188 -20.31 -6.76 9.25
N ALA A 189 -21.58 -6.56 8.85
CA ALA A 189 -22.75 -6.90 9.65
C ALA A 189 -22.98 -8.42 9.71
N ASP A 190 -22.80 -9.13 8.58
CA ASP A 190 -22.95 -10.58 8.49
C ASP A 190 -21.76 -11.20 7.74
N ARG A 191 -20.81 -11.75 8.51
CA ARG A 191 -19.59 -12.39 7.95
C ARG A 191 -19.87 -13.53 6.98
N SER A 192 -21.04 -14.15 7.03
CA SER A 192 -21.41 -15.21 6.08
C SER A 192 -21.54 -14.70 4.63
N ARG A 193 -21.66 -13.38 4.43
CA ARG A 193 -21.70 -12.74 3.10
C ARG A 193 -20.32 -12.56 2.46
N GLY A 194 -19.25 -12.68 3.23
CA GLY A 194 -17.87 -12.47 2.77
C GLY A 194 -17.49 -13.30 1.53
N PRO A 195 -17.73 -14.62 1.49
CA PRO A 195 -17.42 -15.45 0.32
C PRO A 195 -18.14 -14.98 -0.95
N ALA A 196 -19.42 -14.63 -0.87
CA ALA A 196 -20.19 -14.15 -2.02
C ALA A 196 -19.71 -12.78 -2.50
N ALA A 197 -19.40 -11.86 -1.57
CA ALA A 197 -18.80 -10.56 -1.88
C ALA A 197 -17.44 -10.71 -2.58
N HIS A 198 -16.61 -11.65 -2.11
CA HIS A 198 -15.33 -11.97 -2.76
C HIS A 198 -15.52 -12.53 -4.18
N GLN A 199 -16.47 -13.43 -4.39
CA GLN A 199 -16.77 -13.94 -5.75
C GLN A 199 -17.26 -12.85 -6.70
N ALA A 200 -18.13 -11.95 -6.23
CA ALA A 200 -18.59 -10.81 -7.01
C ALA A 200 -17.44 -9.85 -7.37
N ARG A 201 -16.53 -9.58 -6.41
CA ARG A 201 -15.28 -8.85 -6.66
C ARG A 201 -14.47 -9.48 -7.80
N LEU A 202 -14.18 -10.79 -7.74
CA LEU A 202 -13.38 -11.47 -8.77
C LEU A 202 -14.00 -11.35 -10.17
N GLY A 203 -15.33 -11.46 -10.26
CA GLY A 203 -16.06 -11.27 -11.52
C GLY A 203 -15.91 -9.86 -12.08
N LEU A 204 -16.00 -8.83 -11.22
CA LEU A 204 -15.86 -7.43 -11.61
C LEU A 204 -14.41 -7.05 -11.93
N GLU A 205 -13.44 -7.48 -11.12
CA GLU A 205 -12.02 -7.26 -11.40
C GLU A 205 -11.61 -7.89 -12.73
N ARG A 206 -12.13 -9.08 -13.05
CA ARG A 206 -11.92 -9.70 -14.37
C ARG A 206 -12.49 -8.86 -15.51
N LEU A 207 -13.71 -8.33 -15.37
CA LEU A 207 -14.33 -7.47 -16.38
C LEU A 207 -13.52 -6.18 -16.58
N ILE A 208 -13.09 -5.54 -15.48
CA ILE A 208 -12.25 -4.35 -15.52
C ILE A 208 -10.94 -4.65 -16.23
N GLY A 209 -10.27 -5.77 -15.89
CA GLY A 209 -9.04 -6.19 -16.54
C GLY A 209 -9.20 -6.49 -18.03
N MET A 210 -10.33 -7.08 -18.44
CA MET A 210 -10.64 -7.33 -19.86
C MET A 210 -10.82 -6.05 -20.68
N ALA A 211 -11.11 -4.90 -20.05
CA ALA A 211 -11.17 -3.61 -20.72
C ALA A 211 -9.77 -3.05 -21.09
N GLY A 212 -8.70 -3.70 -20.63
CA GLY A 212 -7.32 -3.31 -20.87
C GLY A 212 -6.73 -2.40 -19.78
N PRO A 213 -5.40 -2.36 -19.65
CA PRO A 213 -4.70 -1.70 -18.54
C PRO A 213 -5.01 -0.20 -18.45
N ASP A 214 -5.08 0.52 -19.57
CA ASP A 214 -5.35 1.95 -19.56
C ASP A 214 -6.75 2.28 -19.02
N ALA A 215 -7.75 1.48 -19.41
CA ALA A 215 -9.13 1.65 -18.94
C ALA A 215 -9.25 1.30 -17.45
N ALA A 216 -8.61 0.20 -17.03
CA ALA A 216 -8.55 -0.19 -15.63
C ALA A 216 -7.86 0.88 -14.77
N ASN A 217 -6.72 1.41 -15.21
CA ASN A 217 -5.98 2.45 -14.49
C ASN A 217 -6.80 3.73 -14.33
N ARG A 218 -7.51 4.17 -15.37
CA ARG A 218 -8.44 5.31 -15.28
C ARG A 218 -9.58 5.04 -14.31
N PHE A 219 -10.18 3.85 -14.35
CA PHE A 219 -11.24 3.46 -13.43
C PHE A 219 -10.78 3.54 -11.96
N TYR A 220 -9.63 2.94 -11.64
CA TYR A 220 -9.06 2.95 -10.29
C TYR A 220 -8.57 4.33 -9.84
N ALA A 221 -8.07 5.16 -10.76
CA ALA A 221 -7.75 6.55 -10.46
C ALA A 221 -9.01 7.36 -10.12
N SER A 222 -10.09 7.21 -10.90
CA SER A 222 -11.37 7.88 -10.61
C SER A 222 -12.00 7.41 -9.29
N LEU A 223 -11.84 6.14 -8.91
CA LEU A 223 -12.27 5.67 -7.59
C LEU A 223 -11.55 6.42 -6.48
N ALA A 224 -10.22 6.49 -6.53
CA ALA A 224 -9.43 7.21 -5.54
C ALA A 224 -9.74 8.72 -5.49
N GLU A 225 -10.04 9.35 -6.64
CA GLU A 225 -10.46 10.75 -6.71
C GLU A 225 -11.77 11.02 -5.95
N VAL A 226 -12.71 10.06 -5.99
CA VAL A 226 -13.96 10.10 -5.20
C VAL A 226 -13.74 9.67 -3.74
N GLY A 227 -12.57 9.13 -3.40
CA GLY A 227 -12.24 8.62 -2.06
C GLY A 227 -12.63 7.16 -1.82
N LEU A 228 -12.84 6.39 -2.90
CA LEU A 228 -13.19 4.97 -2.89
C LEU A 228 -11.99 4.07 -3.19
N GLY A 229 -12.11 2.81 -2.77
CA GLY A 229 -11.05 1.79 -2.78
C GLY A 229 -10.90 1.21 -1.38
N ARG A 230 -10.64 -0.09 -1.25
CA ARG A 230 -10.33 -0.72 0.04
C ARG A 230 -8.94 -0.28 0.51
N ASN A 231 -7.99 -0.25 -0.43
CA ASN A 231 -6.69 0.36 -0.30
C ASN A 231 -6.55 1.50 -1.30
N ILE A 232 -5.59 2.38 -1.02
CA ILE A 232 -5.14 3.44 -1.92
C ILE A 232 -3.63 3.34 -2.11
N THR A 233 -3.18 3.58 -3.33
CA THR A 233 -1.77 3.58 -3.73
C THR A 233 -1.38 4.95 -4.26
N ALA A 234 -0.46 5.62 -3.59
CA ALA A 234 0.09 6.91 -4.00
C ALA A 234 1.44 6.73 -4.70
N TYR A 235 1.62 7.43 -5.82
CA TYR A 235 2.86 7.50 -6.58
C TYR A 235 3.53 8.84 -6.28
N LEU A 236 4.65 8.80 -5.56
CA LEU A 236 5.29 9.96 -4.95
C LEU A 236 6.67 10.18 -5.55
N ARG A 237 7.00 11.43 -5.87
CA ARG A 237 8.36 11.85 -6.28
C ARG A 237 8.95 12.80 -5.23
N PRO A 238 10.27 12.80 -4.97
CA PRO A 238 10.86 13.83 -4.13
C PRO A 238 10.59 15.22 -4.71
N GLN A 239 9.98 16.14 -3.93
CA GLN A 239 9.95 17.55 -4.32
C GLN A 239 11.40 18.06 -4.44
N PRO A 240 11.71 18.93 -5.42
CA PRO A 240 12.98 19.63 -5.45
C PRO A 240 13.20 20.34 -4.11
N GLU A 241 14.43 20.34 -3.60
CA GLU A 241 14.77 21.19 -2.46
C GLU A 241 14.49 22.64 -2.87
N SER A 242 13.60 23.31 -2.13
CA SER A 242 13.39 24.74 -2.28
C SER A 242 14.75 25.41 -2.05
N GLN A 243 15.29 26.12 -3.05
CA GLN A 243 16.42 27.00 -2.78
C GLN A 243 15.96 27.99 -1.70
N PRO A 244 16.72 28.17 -0.60
CA PRO A 244 16.37 29.18 0.38
C PRO A 244 16.31 30.54 -0.33
N SER A 245 15.17 31.19 -0.21
CA SER A 245 14.90 32.56 -0.67
C SER A 245 15.83 33.57 -0.01
#